data_AF-A0A7J8LQE1-F1
#
_entry.id   AF-A0A7J8LQE1-F1
#
_cell.length_a   1.000
_cell.length_b   1.000
_cell.length_c   1.000
_cell.angle_alpha   90.00
_cell.angle_beta   90.00
_cell.angle_gamma   90.00
#
_symmetry.space_group_name_H-M   'P 1'
#
loop_
_entity.id
_entity.type
_entity.pdbx_description
1 polymer ?
#
loop_
_entity_poly.entity_id
_entity_poly.type
_entity_poly.pdbx_seq_one_letter_code
_entity_poly.pdbx_strand_id
1 'polypeptide(L)'
;MLLISDTYVTNTTILPALGHPSNQQAAAEAEKLLFSSLSKIESFWLKGDGPFLLGGNQPSIADLSLVCELMQLEVLDEKDRDRLLDPYKKVQQWIKHTRNGTSPHFDNVHNILMKVKEKLKNKPLMEANHGGARDIEKRLRSRI
;
A
#
# COMPACT_ATOMS: atom_id res chain seq x y z
N MET A 1 -2.08 -8.14 -11.37
CA MET A 1 -2.52 -6.85 -10.81
C MET A 1 -2.83 -6.98 -9.31
N LEU A 2 -3.42 -8.09 -8.86
CA LEU A 2 -3.83 -8.35 -7.45
C LEU A 2 -2.69 -8.63 -6.44
N LEU A 3 -1.46 -8.13 -6.64
CA LEU A 3 -0.33 -8.40 -5.74
C LEU A 3 0.65 -7.21 -5.59
N ILE A 4 0.38 -6.09 -6.26
CA ILE A 4 1.38 -5.04 -6.44
C ILE A 4 1.41 -4.14 -5.20
N SER A 5 0.23 -3.76 -4.71
CA SER A 5 0.10 -2.99 -3.48
C SER A 5 0.59 -3.81 -2.28
N ASP A 6 0.24 -5.10 -2.24
CA ASP A 6 0.70 -6.04 -1.22
C ASP A 6 2.22 -6.19 -1.19
N THR A 7 2.86 -6.33 -2.36
CA THR A 7 4.32 -6.44 -2.44
C THR A 7 5.00 -5.19 -1.89
N TYR A 8 4.46 -4.01 -2.23
CA TYR A 8 4.96 -2.75 -1.71
C TYR A 8 4.80 -2.69 -0.18
N VAL A 9 3.56 -2.77 0.32
CA VAL A 9 3.21 -2.68 1.75
C VAL A 9 3.97 -3.71 2.59
N THR A 10 4.11 -4.93 2.09
CA THR A 10 4.83 -5.99 2.80
C THR A 10 6.30 -5.66 2.98
N ASN A 11 6.97 -5.18 1.93
CA ASN A 11 8.40 -4.90 1.97
C ASN A 11 8.75 -3.55 2.61
N THR A 12 7.86 -2.55 2.56
CA THR A 12 8.13 -1.22 3.12
C THR A 12 7.61 -1.04 4.54
N THR A 13 6.55 -1.75 4.94
CA THR A 13 5.89 -1.52 6.23
C THR A 13 5.82 -2.79 7.08
N ILE A 14 5.24 -3.89 6.57
CA ILE A 14 4.97 -5.07 7.40
C ILE A 14 6.25 -5.77 7.84
N LEU A 15 7.12 -6.18 6.90
CA LEU A 15 8.36 -6.90 7.23
C LEU A 15 9.29 -6.06 8.12
N PRO A 16 9.56 -4.76 7.82
CA PRO A 16 10.37 -3.92 8.70
C PRO A 16 9.80 -3.79 10.12
N ALA A 17 8.50 -3.55 10.26
CA ALA A 17 7.85 -3.43 11.58
C ALA A 17 7.82 -4.74 12.38
N LEU A 18 8.02 -5.88 11.72
CA LEU A 18 8.18 -7.19 12.36
C LEU A 18 9.66 -7.57 12.60
N GLY A 19 10.63 -6.73 12.21
CA GLY A 19 12.06 -7.02 12.32
C GLY A 19 12.55 -8.07 11.31
N HIS A 20 11.79 -8.29 10.24
CA HIS A 20 12.16 -9.22 9.17
C HIS A 20 12.88 -8.49 8.02
N PRO A 21 13.78 -9.19 7.30
CA PRO A 21 14.42 -8.62 6.12
C PRO A 21 13.39 -8.25 5.04
N SER A 22 13.52 -7.04 4.50
CA SER A 22 12.72 -6.54 3.37
C SER A 22 13.48 -6.67 2.04
N ASN A 23 12.79 -6.92 0.93
CA ASN A 23 13.35 -6.82 -0.40
C ASN A 23 13.11 -5.41 -0.99
N GLN A 24 14.12 -4.54 -0.89
CA GLN A 24 14.06 -3.15 -1.36
C GLN A 24 13.91 -3.03 -2.88
N GLN A 25 14.50 -3.97 -3.64
CA GLN A 25 14.35 -3.99 -5.11
C GLN A 25 12.90 -4.31 -5.50
N ALA A 26 12.30 -5.32 -4.86
CA ALA A 26 10.90 -5.67 -5.09
C ALA A 26 9.95 -4.52 -4.70
N ALA A 27 10.25 -3.80 -3.61
CA ALA A 27 9.47 -2.62 -3.21
C ALA A 27 9.53 -1.51 -4.28
N ALA A 28 10.72 -1.18 -4.79
CA ALA A 28 10.89 -0.15 -5.82
C ALA A 28 10.20 -0.51 -7.15
N GLU A 29 10.28 -1.79 -7.56
CA GLU A 29 9.59 -2.28 -8.75
C GLU A 29 8.06 -2.26 -8.58
N ALA A 30 7.57 -2.68 -7.41
CA ALA A 30 6.15 -2.64 -7.06
C ALA A 30 5.63 -1.21 -7.04
N GLU A 31 6.40 -0.25 -6.51
CA GLU A 31 6.03 1.17 -6.49
C GLU A 31 5.88 1.74 -7.91
N LYS A 32 6.87 1.49 -8.78
CA LYS A 32 6.80 1.92 -10.18
C LYS A 32 5.57 1.36 -10.88
N LEU A 33 5.27 0.08 -10.64
CA LEU A 33 4.13 -0.59 -11.23
C LEU A 33 2.79 -0.10 -10.63
N LEU A 34 2.77 0.24 -9.35
CA LEU A 34 1.62 0.85 -8.68
C LEU A 34 1.28 2.21 -9.30
N PHE A 35 2.25 3.11 -9.46
CA PHE A 35 2.04 4.40 -10.13
C PHE A 35 1.54 4.22 -11.58
N SER A 36 2.12 3.28 -12.33
CA SER A 36 1.65 2.98 -13.69
C SER A 36 0.21 2.47 -13.70
N SER A 37 -0.14 1.62 -12.74
CA SER A 37 -1.48 1.04 -12.60
C SER A 37 -2.52 2.09 -12.19
N LEU A 38 -2.21 2.93 -11.21
CA LEU A 38 -3.07 4.05 -10.77
C LEU A 38 -3.31 5.03 -11.92
N SER A 39 -2.26 5.37 -12.67
CA SER A 39 -2.38 6.18 -13.89
C SER A 39 -3.33 5.55 -14.92
N LYS A 40 -3.25 4.23 -15.11
CA LYS A 40 -4.15 3.51 -16.03
C LYS A 40 -5.59 3.47 -15.52
N ILE A 41 -5.81 3.28 -14.22
CA ILE A 41 -7.15 3.36 -13.61
C ILE A 41 -7.75 4.75 -13.83
N GLU A 42 -7.03 5.80 -13.45
CA GLU A 42 -7.44 7.21 -13.56
C GLU A 42 -7.78 7.61 -15.01
N SER A 43 -6.92 7.25 -15.97
CA SER A 43 -7.01 7.75 -17.35
C SER A 43 -7.89 6.91 -18.27
N PHE A 44 -7.92 5.59 -18.07
CA PHE A 44 -8.55 4.66 -19.02
C PHE A 44 -9.79 3.97 -18.46
N TRP A 45 -9.75 3.53 -17.20
CA TRP A 45 -10.83 2.76 -16.61
C TRP A 45 -11.90 3.64 -15.95
N LEU A 46 -11.51 4.76 -15.36
CA LEU A 46 -12.40 5.79 -14.80
C LEU A 46 -12.74 6.86 -15.85
N LYS A 47 -13.34 6.40 -16.95
CA LYS A 47 -13.84 7.21 -18.06
C LYS A 47 -15.38 7.22 -18.08
N GLY A 48 -15.95 8.24 -18.71
CA GLY A 48 -17.40 8.46 -18.73
C GLY A 48 -17.90 9.21 -17.48
N ASP A 49 -19.21 9.37 -17.38
CA ASP A 49 -19.84 10.22 -16.37
C ASP A 49 -20.31 9.45 -15.12
N GLY A 50 -20.25 8.11 -15.16
CA GLY A 50 -20.64 7.25 -14.05
C GLY A 50 -19.58 7.17 -12.94
N PRO A 51 -19.97 6.91 -11.68
CA PRO A 51 -19.07 6.87 -10.52
C PRO A 51 -18.18 5.63 -10.44
N PHE A 52 -18.43 4.59 -11.25
CA PHE A 52 -17.74 3.30 -11.22
C PHE A 52 -16.93 3.04 -12.51
N LEU A 53 -16.13 1.98 -12.53
CA LEU A 53 -15.32 1.61 -13.68
C LEU A 53 -16.17 1.52 -14.96
N LEU A 54 -15.59 1.98 -16.07
CA LEU A 54 -16.23 2.06 -17.38
C LEU A 54 -17.49 2.94 -17.43
N GLY A 55 -17.67 3.86 -16.46
CA GLY A 55 -18.83 4.75 -16.39
C GLY A 55 -20.08 4.05 -15.89
N GLY A 56 -19.93 2.97 -15.10
CA GLY A 56 -21.05 2.27 -14.49
C GLY A 56 -21.80 3.13 -13.47
N ASN A 57 -23.11 2.90 -13.34
CA ASN A 57 -23.98 3.55 -12.34
C ASN A 57 -24.14 2.73 -11.05
N GLN A 58 -23.64 1.49 -11.02
CA GLN A 58 -23.61 0.60 -9.87
C GLN A 58 -22.23 -0.09 -9.80
N PRO A 59 -21.73 -0.45 -8.61
CA PRO A 59 -20.45 -1.13 -8.48
C PRO A 59 -20.54 -2.54 -9.06
N SER A 60 -19.50 -2.94 -9.79
CA SER A 60 -19.32 -4.29 -10.32
C SER A 60 -18.28 -5.08 -9.50
N ILE A 61 -18.11 -6.36 -9.83
CA ILE A 61 -17.01 -7.16 -9.25
C ILE A 61 -15.63 -6.57 -9.58
N ALA A 62 -15.48 -5.91 -10.73
CA ALA A 62 -14.22 -5.26 -11.08
C ALA A 62 -13.91 -4.09 -10.14
N ASP A 63 -14.94 -3.33 -9.73
CA ASP A 63 -14.79 -2.25 -8.77
C ASP A 63 -14.32 -2.79 -7.43
N LEU A 64 -15.04 -3.80 -6.91
CA LEU A 64 -14.70 -4.46 -5.66
C LEU A 64 -13.29 -5.05 -5.65
N SER A 65 -12.93 -5.83 -6.67
CA SER A 65 -11.61 -6.48 -6.73
C SER A 65 -10.46 -5.46 -6.74
N LEU A 66 -10.59 -4.37 -7.50
CA LEU A 66 -9.53 -3.37 -7.58
C LEU A 66 -9.48 -2.46 -6.36
N VAL A 67 -10.62 -2.09 -5.78
CA VAL A 67 -10.61 -1.29 -4.55
C VAL A 67 -10.05 -2.11 -3.39
N CYS A 68 -10.44 -3.38 -3.23
CA CYS A 68 -9.89 -4.24 -2.17
C CYS A 68 -8.37 -4.34 -2.23
N GLU A 69 -7.79 -4.43 -3.44
CA GLU A 69 -6.33 -4.35 -3.64
C GLU A 69 -5.79 -3.01 -3.11
N LEU A 70 -6.35 -1.87 -3.53
CA LEU A 70 -5.86 -0.55 -3.09
C LEU A 70 -6.04 -0.30 -1.59
N MET A 71 -7.02 -0.92 -0.94
CA MET A 71 -7.24 -0.76 0.50
C MET A 71 -6.03 -1.23 1.33
N GLN A 72 -5.18 -2.12 0.80
CA GLN A 72 -3.95 -2.55 1.48
C GLN A 72 -3.00 -1.38 1.75
N LEU A 73 -3.05 -0.31 0.93
CA LEU A 73 -2.28 0.91 1.13
C LEU A 73 -2.66 1.65 2.42
N GLU A 74 -3.83 1.37 3.02
CA GLU A 74 -4.23 1.94 4.32
C GLU A 74 -3.32 1.50 5.47
N VAL A 75 -2.58 0.39 5.31
CA VAL A 75 -1.59 -0.08 6.28
C VAL A 75 -0.37 0.85 6.37
N LEU A 76 -0.08 1.60 5.30
CA LEU A 76 1.04 2.55 5.26
C LEU A 76 0.83 3.72 6.23
N ASP A 77 1.92 4.41 6.55
CA ASP A 77 1.85 5.74 7.14
C ASP A 77 1.10 6.70 6.23
N GLU A 78 0.37 7.64 6.83
CA GLU A 78 -0.54 8.54 6.11
C GLU A 78 0.20 9.33 5.01
N LYS A 79 1.39 9.83 5.31
CA LYS A 79 2.24 10.55 4.35
C LYS A 79 2.59 9.71 3.12
N ASP A 80 2.88 8.42 3.29
CA ASP A 80 3.26 7.55 2.17
C ASP A 80 2.04 7.12 1.35
N ARG A 81 0.92 6.83 2.02
CA ARG A 81 -0.36 6.60 1.34
C ARG A 81 -0.78 7.82 0.51
N ASP A 82 -0.71 9.00 1.10
CA ASP A 82 -1.09 10.25 0.44
C ASP A 82 -0.17 10.53 -0.75
N ARG A 83 1.15 10.36 -0.60
CA ARG A 83 2.11 10.49 -1.72
C ARG A 83 1.77 9.60 -2.92
N LEU A 84 1.28 8.38 -2.68
CA LEU A 84 0.90 7.44 -3.73
C LEU A 84 -0.44 7.81 -4.40
N LEU A 85 -1.45 8.23 -3.61
CA LEU A 85 -2.81 8.43 -4.08
C LEU A 85 -3.14 9.87 -4.48
N ASP A 86 -2.42 10.87 -3.98
CA ASP A 86 -2.69 12.29 -4.21
C ASP A 86 -2.74 12.73 -5.67
N PRO A 87 -1.87 12.20 -6.56
CA PRO A 87 -1.94 12.52 -7.98
C PRO A 87 -3.23 12.03 -8.67
N TYR A 88 -3.97 11.10 -8.07
CA TYR A 88 -5.05 10.33 -8.71
C TYR A 88 -6.41 10.65 -8.08
N LYS A 89 -6.94 11.84 -8.37
CA LYS A 89 -8.17 12.33 -7.73
C LYS A 89 -9.40 11.54 -8.14
N LYS A 90 -9.48 11.03 -9.38
CA LYS A 90 -10.60 10.16 -9.79
C LYS A 90 -10.54 8.84 -9.07
N VAL A 91 -9.35 8.25 -8.90
CA VAL A 91 -9.19 7.02 -8.11
C VAL A 91 -9.69 7.22 -6.67
N GLN A 92 -9.32 8.32 -6.00
CA GLN A 92 -9.80 8.60 -4.65
C GLN A 92 -11.32 8.73 -4.57
N GLN A 93 -11.94 9.43 -5.52
CA GLN A 93 -13.41 9.56 -5.58
C GLN A 93 -14.09 8.21 -5.85
N TRP A 94 -13.54 7.42 -6.76
CA TRP A 94 -14.05 6.09 -7.10
C TRP A 94 -13.96 5.10 -5.93
N ILE A 95 -12.87 5.11 -5.15
CA ILE A 95 -12.77 4.33 -3.89
C ILE A 95 -13.90 4.72 -2.94
N LYS A 96 -14.16 6.02 -2.77
CA LYS A 96 -15.27 6.52 -1.93
C LYS A 96 -16.64 6.08 -2.44
N HIS A 97 -16.89 6.17 -3.75
CA HIS A 97 -18.14 5.70 -4.35
C HIS A 97 -18.33 4.20 -4.16
N THR A 98 -17.28 3.41 -4.37
CA THR A 98 -17.32 1.94 -4.19
C THR A 98 -17.59 1.57 -2.74
N ARG A 99 -16.91 2.22 -1.79
CA ARG A 99 -17.19 2.06 -0.35
C ARG A 99 -18.64 2.36 -0.01
N ASN A 100 -19.17 3.48 -0.49
CA ASN A 100 -20.55 3.89 -0.21
C ASN A 100 -21.57 2.95 -0.86
N GLY A 101 -21.35 2.55 -2.12
CA GLY A 101 -22.24 1.66 -2.87
C GLY A 101 -22.25 0.22 -2.34
N THR A 102 -21.30 -0.15 -1.49
CA THR A 102 -21.17 -1.51 -0.91
C THR A 102 -21.21 -1.51 0.62
N SER A 103 -21.66 -0.39 1.20
CA SER A 103 -21.92 -0.25 2.63
C SER A 103 -23.05 -1.19 3.09
N PRO A 104 -22.98 -1.78 4.30
CA PRO A 104 -21.92 -1.64 5.31
C PRO A 104 -20.76 -2.63 5.15
N HIS A 105 -20.87 -3.58 4.21
CA HIS A 105 -19.96 -4.73 4.13
C HIS A 105 -18.51 -4.33 3.82
N PHE A 106 -18.32 -3.24 3.07
CA PHE A 106 -17.00 -2.70 2.79
C PHE A 106 -16.19 -2.47 4.06
N ASP A 107 -16.76 -1.82 5.06
CA ASP A 107 -16.05 -1.49 6.31
C ASP A 107 -15.80 -2.73 7.15
N ASN A 108 -16.76 -3.65 7.18
CA ASN A 108 -16.62 -4.90 7.93
C ASN A 108 -15.43 -5.73 7.45
N VAL A 109 -15.26 -5.87 6.13
CA VAL A 109 -14.16 -6.64 5.55
C VAL A 109 -12.81 -5.93 5.74
N HIS A 110 -12.75 -4.61 5.55
CA HIS A 110 -11.48 -3.87 5.61
C HIS A 110 -11.05 -3.46 7.03
N ASN A 111 -11.89 -3.66 8.06
CA ASN A 111 -11.54 -3.40 9.46
C ASN A 111 -10.25 -4.12 9.92
N ILE A 112 -9.95 -5.28 9.33
CA ILE A 112 -8.71 -6.00 9.66
C ILE A 112 -7.46 -5.17 9.33
N LEU A 113 -7.49 -4.37 8.27
CA LEU A 113 -6.36 -3.51 7.86
C LEU A 113 -6.09 -2.41 8.88
N MET A 114 -7.15 -1.83 9.47
CA MET A 114 -7.03 -0.84 10.54
C MET A 114 -6.38 -1.45 11.78
N LYS A 115 -6.80 -2.66 12.16
CA LYS A 115 -6.18 -3.40 13.28
C LYS A 115 -4.72 -3.74 13.01
N VAL A 116 -4.36 -4.05 11.76
CA VAL A 116 -2.96 -4.28 11.37
C VAL A 116 -2.17 -2.98 11.52
N LYS A 117 -2.65 -1.86 10.95
CA LYS A 117 -2.02 -0.54 11.05
C LYS A 117 -1.73 -0.14 12.50
N GLU A 118 -2.71 -0.25 13.39
CA GLU A 118 -2.57 0.05 14.82
C GLU A 118 -1.51 -0.83 15.49
N LYS A 119 -1.52 -2.14 15.22
CA LYS A 119 -0.53 -3.07 15.77
C LYS A 119 0.90 -2.76 15.31
N LEU A 120 1.08 -2.30 14.08
CA LEU A 120 2.40 -1.94 13.55
C LEU A 120 2.90 -0.61 14.16
N LYS A 121 2.03 0.40 14.33
CA LYS A 121 2.36 1.67 15.02
C LYS A 121 2.80 1.48 16.47
N ASN A 122 2.22 0.49 17.16
CA ASN A 122 2.50 0.22 18.57
C ASN A 122 3.76 -0.63 18.81
N LYS A 123 4.49 -1.03 17.75
CA LYS A 123 5.79 -1.69 17.87
C LYS A 123 6.90 -0.64 17.85
N PRO A 124 7.88 -0.71 18.77
CA PRO A 124 9.08 0.12 18.66
C PRO A 124 9.73 -0.17 17.30
N LEU A 125 9.96 0.87 16.50
CA LEU A 125 10.76 0.75 15.28
C LEU A 125 12.14 0.21 15.70
N MET A 126 12.41 -1.07 15.41
CA MET A 126 13.77 -1.56 15.49
C MET A 126 14.51 -0.95 14.31
N GLU A 127 15.33 0.06 14.59
CA GLU A 127 16.25 0.61 13.59
C GLU A 127 17.03 -0.54 12.95
N ALA A 128 17.09 -0.54 11.62
CA ALA A 128 17.90 -1.49 10.88
C ALA A 128 19.36 -1.32 11.33
N ASN A 129 19.84 -2.26 12.15
CA ASN A 129 21.16 -2.25 12.78
C ASN A 129 22.29 -1.98 11.76
N HIS A 130 22.62 -0.71 11.55
CA HIS A 130 23.87 -0.25 10.92
C HIS A 130 25.09 -0.45 11.87
N GLY A 131 24.91 -1.20 12.96
CA GLY A 131 25.96 -1.51 13.94
C GLY A 131 26.84 -2.70 13.54
N GLY A 132 26.31 -3.66 12.78
CA GLY A 132 27.02 -4.92 12.47
C GLY A 132 28.30 -4.72 11.65
N ALA A 133 28.26 -3.84 10.65
CA ALA A 133 29.43 -3.57 9.79
C ALA A 133 30.54 -2.80 10.53
N ARG A 134 30.15 -1.84 11.39
CA ARG A 134 31.09 -1.00 12.16
C ARG A 134 31.81 -1.78 13.26
N ASP A 135 31.14 -2.75 13.90
CA ASP A 135 31.75 -3.60 14.92
C ASP A 135 32.75 -4.61 14.35
N ILE A 136 32.51 -5.11 13.14
CA ILE A 136 33.45 -6.00 12.44
C ILE A 136 34.71 -5.22 12.04
N GLU A 137 34.55 -4.01 11.49
CA GLU A 137 35.67 -3.15 11.13
C GLU A 137 36.51 -2.73 12.35
N LYS A 138 35.86 -2.41 13.47
CA LYS A 138 36.52 -2.05 14.73
C LYS A 138 37.30 -3.24 15.33
N ARG A 139 36.75 -4.46 15.27
CA ARG A 139 37.43 -5.70 15.71
C ARG A 139 38.61 -6.09 14.82
N LEU A 140 38.53 -5.80 13.51
CA LEU A 140 39.63 -6.05 12.58
C LEU A 140 40.78 -5.06 12.81
N ARG A 141 40.46 -3.78 13.05
CA ARG A 141 41.45 -2.72 13.34
C ARG A 141 42.13 -2.88 14.69
N SER A 142 41.50 -3.52 15.68
CA SER A 142 42.12 -3.76 16.99
C SER A 142 43.02 -5.00 17.04
N ARG A 143 43.19 -5.71 15.92
CA ARG A 143 44.00 -6.95 15.80
C ARG A 143 45.28 -6.75 14.97
N ILE A 144 45.55 -5.52 14.54
CA ILE A 144 46.80 -5.06 13.92
C ILE A 144 47.47 -4.13 14.93
#